data_AF-A0A7Z1KKU1-F1
#
_entry.id   AF-A0A7Z1KKU1-F1
#
_cell.length_a   1.000
_cell.length_b   1.000
_cell.length_c   1.000
_cell.angle_alpha   90.00
_cell.angle_beta   90.00
_cell.angle_gamma   90.00
#
_symmetry.space_group_name_H-M   'P 1'
#
loop_
_entity.id
_entity.type
_entity.pdbx_description
1 polymer ?
#
loop_
_entity_poly.entity_id
_entity_poly.type
_entity_poly.pdbx_seq_one_letter_code
_entity_poly.pdbx_strand_id
1 'polypeptide(L)' 'HQNRLLKIAREGGQMTPADLAKFEPQRRYATLVALATEGMATVTDEIIDLHDRILGKLFNAAKNKHQQQFQ' A
#
# COMPACT_ATOMS: atom_id res chain seq x y z
N HIS A 1 2.55 4.18 19.73
CA HIS A 1 1.19 4.46 19.21
C HIS A 1 0.90 3.78 17.86
N GLN A 2 1.86 3.72 16.91
CA GLN A 2 1.72 3.11 15.57
C GLN A 2 1.22 1.64 15.58
N ASN A 3 1.69 0.81 16.53
CA ASN A 3 1.24 -0.58 16.66
C ASN A 3 -0.24 -0.76 16.99
N ARG A 4 -0.89 0.25 17.60
CA ARG A 4 -2.33 0.15 17.94
C ARG A 4 -3.20 0.37 16.71
N LEU A 5 -2.84 1.32 15.84
CA LEU A 5 -3.60 1.63 14.64
C LEU A 5 -3.53 0.46 13.64
N LEU A 6 -2.34 -0.10 13.43
CA LEU A 6 -2.15 -1.27 12.58
C LEU A 6 -2.96 -2.49 13.09
N LYS A 7 -3.01 -2.70 14.40
CA LYS A 7 -3.82 -3.77 15.00
C LYS A 7 -5.31 -3.57 14.72
N ILE A 8 -5.82 -2.35 14.87
CA ILE A 8 -7.22 -2.01 14.57
C ILE A 8 -7.53 -2.22 13.09
N ALA A 9 -6.65 -1.78 12.18
CA ALA A 9 -6.81 -1.99 10.75
C ALA A 9 -6.86 -3.48 10.39
N ARG A 10 -5.96 -4.30 10.95
CA ARG A 10 -5.95 -5.75 10.73
C ARG A 10 -7.21 -6.43 11.23
N GLU A 11 -7.64 -6.13 12.46
CA GLU A 11 -8.87 -6.69 13.02
C GLU A 11 -10.10 -6.25 12.19
N GLY A 12 -10.18 -4.98 11.83
CA GLY A 12 -11.26 -4.44 11.00
C GLY A 12 -11.27 -5.01 9.58
N GLY A 13 -10.11 -5.34 9.01
CA GLY A 13 -9.98 -5.87 7.65
C GLY A 13 -10.47 -7.30 7.51
N GLN A 14 -10.60 -8.03 8.62
CA GLN A 14 -11.19 -9.37 8.68
C GLN A 14 -12.71 -9.35 8.88
N MET A 15 -13.32 -8.16 8.97
CA MET A 15 -14.75 -7.99 9.23
C MET A 15 -15.51 -7.59 7.97
N THR A 16 -16.78 -7.99 7.90
CA THR A 16 -17.66 -7.51 6.83
C THR A 16 -18.16 -6.08 7.14
N PRO A 17 -18.62 -5.31 6.14
CA PRO A 17 -19.26 -4.02 6.39
C PRO A 17 -20.43 -4.10 7.37
N ALA A 18 -21.19 -5.22 7.36
CA ALA A 18 -22.30 -5.45 8.28
C ALA A 18 -21.82 -5.66 9.73
N ASP A 19 -20.65 -6.27 9.94
CA ASP A 19 -20.06 -6.41 11.27
C ASP A 19 -19.53 -5.09 11.80
N LEU A 20 -18.87 -4.30 10.94
CA LEU A 20 -18.42 -2.95 11.29
C LEU A 20 -19.59 -2.02 11.60
N ALA A 21 -20.74 -2.20 10.94
CA ALA A 21 -21.93 -1.41 11.18
C ALA A 21 -22.49 -1.58 12.60
N LYS A 22 -22.24 -2.72 13.25
CA LYS A 22 -22.66 -3.02 14.63
C LYS A 22 -21.84 -2.29 15.69
N PHE A 23 -20.71 -1.68 15.32
CA PHE A 23 -19.90 -0.91 16.27
C PHE A 23 -20.56 0.42 16.64
N GLU A 24 -20.35 0.84 17.89
CA GLU A 24 -20.64 2.20 18.31
C GLU A 24 -19.94 3.23 17.41
N PRO A 25 -20.54 4.40 17.14
CA PRO A 25 -20.08 5.33 16.10
C PRO A 25 -18.60 5.69 16.17
N GLN A 26 -18.07 5.95 17.37
CA GLN A 26 -16.66 6.29 17.56
C GLN A 26 -15.72 5.14 17.21
N ARG A 27 -16.03 3.91 17.65
CA ARG A 27 -15.24 2.73 17.35
C ARG A 27 -15.30 2.41 15.85
N ARG A 28 -16.48 2.55 15.25
CA ARG A 28 -16.66 2.37 13.80
C ARG A 28 -15.80 3.36 13.03
N TYR A 29 -15.86 4.64 13.37
CA TYR A 29 -15.05 5.67 12.72
C TYR A 29 -13.55 5.41 12.88
N ALA A 30 -13.09 5.12 14.10
CA ALA A 30 -11.68 4.80 14.34
C ALA A 30 -11.20 3.60 13.53
N THR A 31 -12.04 2.57 13.38
CA THR A 31 -11.72 1.36 12.59
C THR A 31 -11.66 1.67 11.10
N LEU A 32 -12.62 2.43 10.57
CA LEU A 32 -12.65 2.83 9.16
C LEU A 32 -11.48 3.75 8.79
N VAL A 33 -11.13 4.71 9.66
CA VAL A 33 -9.94 5.56 9.47
C VAL A 33 -8.68 4.71 9.46
N ALA A 34 -8.53 3.77 10.42
CA ALA A 34 -7.38 2.88 10.45
C ALA A 34 -7.25 2.05 9.16
N LEU A 35 -8.37 1.50 8.66
CA LEU A 35 -8.41 0.76 7.40
C LEU A 35 -8.02 1.62 6.20
N ALA A 36 -8.58 2.83 6.10
CA ALA A 36 -8.26 3.74 5.00
C ALA A 36 -6.79 4.16 5.01
N THR A 37 -6.24 4.48 6.19
CA THR A 37 -4.83 4.85 6.34
C THR A 37 -3.90 3.70 5.99
N GLU A 38 -4.19 2.48 6.45
CA GLU A 38 -3.40 1.30 6.10
C GLU A 38 -3.47 1.01 4.60
N GLY A 39 -4.67 1.08 3.99
CA GLY A 39 -4.83 0.89 2.55
C GLY A 39 -4.06 1.92 1.72
N MET A 40 -4.04 3.19 2.13
CA MET A 40 -3.24 4.22 1.49
C MET A 40 -1.73 3.93 1.59
N ALA A 41 -1.26 3.42 2.73
CA ALA A 41 0.14 3.03 2.89
C ALA A 41 0.50 1.88 1.93
N THR A 42 -0.31 0.82 1.88
CA THR A 42 -0.10 -0.31 0.95
C THR A 42 -0.05 0.14 -0.51
N VAL A 43 -1.01 0.97 -0.95
CA VAL A 43 -1.03 1.46 -2.34
C VAL A 43 0.20 2.34 -2.62
N THR A 44 0.65 3.12 -1.63
CA THR A 44 1.85 3.94 -1.76
C THR A 44 3.10 3.08 -1.94
N ASP A 45 3.23 2.01 -1.15
CA ASP A 45 4.36 1.07 -1.26
C ASP A 45 4.34 0.36 -2.63
N GLU A 46 3.18 -0.08 -3.11
CA GLU A 46 3.03 -0.69 -4.45
C GLU A 46 3.39 0.29 -5.58
N ILE A 47 3.05 1.57 -5.40
CA ILE A 47 3.43 2.63 -6.34
C ILE A 47 4.96 2.76 -6.37
N ILE A 48 5.64 2.81 -5.22
CA ILE A 48 7.10 2.89 -5.14
C ILE A 48 7.75 1.68 -5.84
N ASP A 49 7.28 0.47 -5.54
CA ASP A 49 7.76 -0.77 -6.17
C ASP A 49 7.61 -0.75 -7.69
N LEU A 50 6.50 -0.22 -8.20
CA LEU A 50 6.29 -0.05 -9.64
C LEU A 50 7.27 0.96 -10.24
N HIS A 51 7.49 2.09 -9.57
CA HIS A 51 8.43 3.11 -10.01
C HIS A 51 9.86 2.53 -10.15
N ASP A 52 10.32 1.77 -9.15
CA ASP A 52 11.65 1.15 -9.18
C ASP A 52 11.80 0.17 -10.36
N ARG A 53 10.77 -0.63 -10.64
CA ARG A 53 10.77 -1.56 -11.79
C ARG A 53 10.82 -0.82 -13.14
N ILE A 54 10.10 0.30 -13.26
CA ILE A 54 10.12 1.11 -14.49
C ILE A 54 11.52 1.69 -14.72
N LEU A 55 12.11 2.28 -13.68
CA LEU A 55 13.45 2.84 -13.76
C LEU A 55 14.48 1.76 -14.12
N GLY A 56 14.43 0.60 -13.48
CA GLY A 56 15.32 -0.52 -13.79
C GLY A 56 15.23 -0.97 -15.26
N LYS A 57 14.02 -1.06 -15.83
CA LYS A 57 13.83 -1.40 -17.25
C LYS A 57 14.42 -0.35 -18.18
N LEU A 58 14.22 0.94 -17.88
CA LEU A 58 14.76 2.04 -18.68
C LEU A 58 16.30 2.04 -18.68
N PHE A 59 16.93 1.88 -17.52
CA PHE A 59 18.38 1.82 -17.41
C PHE A 59 18.96 0.60 -18.13
N ASN A 60 18.33 -0.58 -17.99
CA ASN A 60 18.75 -1.78 -18.71
C ASN A 60 18.64 -1.61 -20.22
N ALA A 61 17.57 -1.00 -20.73
CA ALA A 61 17.41 -0.71 -22.14
C ALA A 61 18.50 0.26 -22.64
N ALA A 62 18.81 1.31 -21.89
CA ALA A 62 19.87 2.27 -22.22
C ALA A 62 21.25 1.60 -22.24
N LYS A 63 21.56 0.76 -21.25
CA LYS A 63 22.82 0.00 -21.18
C LYS A 63 22.98 -0.94 -22.37
N ASN A 64 21.93 -1.68 -22.72
CA ASN A 64 21.95 -2.60 -23.85
C ASN A 64 22.17 -1.85 -25.17
N LYS A 65 21.51 -0.70 -25.36
CA LYS A 65 21.71 0.15 -26.54
C LYS A 65 23.15 0.67 -26.62
N HIS A 66 23.71 1.16 -25.52
CA HIS A 66 25.09 1.60 -25.48
C HIS A 66 26.06 0.47 -25.82
N GLN A 67 25.86 -0.73 -25.25
CA GLN A 67 26.70 -1.88 -25.55
C GLN A 67 26.64 -2.30 -27.03
N GLN A 68 25.46 -2.26 -27.66
CA GLN A 68 25.32 -2.54 -29.11
C GLN A 68 25.97 -1.48 -30.01
N GLN A 69 26.11 -0.24 -29.53
CA GLN A 69 26.60 0.89 -30.32
C GLN A 69 28.13 1.03 -30.27
N PHE A 70 28.78 0.37 -29.31
CA PHE A 70 30.24 0.36 -29.11
C PHE A 70 30.84 -1.06 -29.16
N GLN A 71 30.13 -2.00 -29.78
CA GLN A 71 30.63 -3.31 -30.26
C GLN A 71 30.78 -3.23 -31.78
#